data_AF-A0A834ST52-F1
#
_entry.id   AF-A0A834ST52-F1
#
_cell.length_a   1.000
_cell.length_b   1.000
_cell.length_c   1.000
_cell.angle_alpha   90.00
_cell.angle_beta   90.00
_cell.angle_gamma   90.00
#
_symmetry.space_group_name_H-M   'P 1'
#
loop_
_entity.id
_entity.type
_entity.pdbx_description
1 polymer ?
#
loop_
_entity_poly.entity_id
_entity_poly.type
_entity_poly.pdbx_seq_one_letter_code
_entity_poly.pdbx_strand_id
1 'polypeptide(L)'
;MSKLYGLIWNEMATSRQKIMEELMSGPFIFIPYTSVSRYDDVVCGVLLSPCEVYWDDSTGVVDQVKEIGHQSGSTKRIHSPLNKLLCNIYPGLRGFFVNECGVHEALPLRSYIHILQQLSTVSLPSQAADRVLQVFLKWADGLNSGLLTIEDVTYLKECLSKLEFPVLPTVQDKWASLHSSFGLVCWCDDEELKTEFKHSDNLDFLYFGELTEVDQEKFQQKLSILMKTLDISVIPFYLNCRMLRNSNIGVIMTCTRTGQL
;
A
#
# COMPACT_ATOMS: atom_id res chain seq x y z
N MET A 1 -32.75 -14.20 -14.52
CA MET A 1 -33.26 -14.17 -13.12
C MET A 1 -33.32 -15.56 -12.48
N SER A 2 -33.75 -16.65 -13.14
CA SER A 2 -33.86 -17.99 -12.52
C SER A 2 -32.54 -18.75 -12.28
N LYS A 3 -31.46 -18.42 -13.01
CA LYS A 3 -30.18 -19.15 -12.91
C LYS A 3 -29.42 -18.89 -11.59
N LEU A 4 -29.48 -17.66 -11.06
CA LEU A 4 -28.78 -17.29 -9.82
C LEU A 4 -29.29 -18.09 -8.62
N TYR A 5 -30.60 -18.10 -8.41
CA TYR A 5 -31.22 -18.84 -7.31
C TYR A 5 -31.07 -20.37 -7.46
N GLY A 6 -31.02 -20.88 -8.69
CA GLY A 6 -30.69 -22.29 -8.95
C GLY A 6 -29.26 -22.65 -8.55
N LEU A 7 -28.29 -21.78 -8.84
CA LEU A 7 -26.90 -21.96 -8.42
C LEU A 7 -26.76 -21.93 -6.89
N ILE A 8 -27.39 -20.94 -6.24
CA ILE A 8 -27.40 -20.82 -4.77
C ILE A 8 -28.00 -22.10 -4.15
N TRP A 9 -29.13 -22.57 -4.66
CA TRP A 9 -29.80 -23.78 -4.16
C TRP A 9 -28.92 -25.03 -4.27
N ASN A 10 -28.19 -25.19 -5.37
CA ASN A 10 -27.31 -26.34 -5.58
C ASN A 10 -26.12 -26.33 -4.59
N GLU A 11 -25.53 -25.17 -4.32
CA GLU A 11 -24.44 -25.04 -3.32
C GLU A 11 -24.93 -25.15 -1.87
N MET A 12 -26.20 -24.84 -1.59
CA MET A 12 -26.78 -25.09 -0.25
C MET A 12 -26.77 -26.57 0.14
N ALA A 13 -26.68 -27.51 -0.82
CA ALA A 13 -26.64 -28.94 -0.53
C ALA A 13 -25.39 -29.36 0.27
N THR A 14 -24.29 -28.61 0.18
CA THR A 14 -23.00 -28.93 0.80
C THR A 14 -22.70 -28.08 2.04
N SER A 15 -23.18 -26.82 2.09
CA SER A 15 -22.82 -25.86 3.15
C SER A 15 -23.98 -24.95 3.59
N ARG A 16 -25.18 -25.53 3.74
CA ARG A 16 -26.45 -24.82 3.99
C ARG A 16 -26.40 -23.73 5.08
N GLN A 17 -25.87 -24.05 6.26
CA GLN A 17 -25.96 -23.16 7.42
C GLN A 17 -25.12 -21.89 7.21
N LYS A 18 -23.87 -22.04 6.75
CA LYS A 18 -22.98 -20.92 6.43
C LYS A 18 -23.55 -20.03 5.32
N ILE A 19 -24.05 -20.64 4.24
CA ILE A 19 -24.63 -19.89 3.10
C ILE A 19 -25.86 -19.09 3.56
N MET A 20 -26.69 -19.65 4.42
CA MET A 20 -27.89 -18.99 4.91
C MET A 20 -27.56 -17.84 5.87
N GLU A 21 -26.55 -18.00 6.72
CA GLU A 21 -26.04 -16.92 7.57
C GLU A 21 -25.50 -15.75 6.72
N GLU A 22 -24.72 -16.03 5.67
CA GLU A 22 -24.20 -15.00 4.75
C GLU A 22 -25.32 -14.28 3.98
N LEU A 23 -26.28 -15.01 3.40
CA LEU A 23 -27.42 -14.42 2.68
C LEU A 23 -28.30 -13.52 3.56
N MET A 24 -28.45 -13.88 4.84
CA MET A 24 -29.27 -13.13 5.80
C MET A 24 -28.49 -12.00 6.48
N SER A 25 -27.17 -11.93 6.30
CA SER A 25 -26.30 -10.93 6.93
C SER A 25 -26.41 -9.54 6.30
N GLY A 26 -26.88 -9.43 5.05
CA GLY A 26 -27.01 -8.16 4.36
C GLY A 26 -26.87 -8.27 2.84
N PRO A 27 -26.71 -7.13 2.15
CA PRO A 27 -26.43 -7.12 0.72
C PRO A 27 -25.08 -7.77 0.43
N PHE A 28 -24.99 -8.40 -0.75
CA PHE A 28 -23.77 -9.03 -1.24
C PHE A 28 -23.54 -8.69 -2.71
N ILE A 29 -22.27 -8.61 -3.07
CA ILE A 29 -21.77 -8.31 -4.40
C ILE A 29 -21.01 -9.53 -4.89
N PHE A 30 -21.41 -10.02 -6.07
CA PHE A 30 -20.71 -11.13 -6.71
C PHE A 30 -19.40 -10.66 -7.33
N ILE A 31 -18.31 -11.33 -7.03
CA ILE A 31 -16.98 -11.07 -7.56
C ILE A 31 -16.50 -12.32 -8.30
N PRO A 32 -16.36 -12.27 -9.63
CA PRO A 32 -15.89 -13.40 -10.40
C PRO A 32 -14.39 -13.65 -10.12
N TYR A 33 -13.98 -14.92 -10.10
CA TYR A 33 -12.56 -15.27 -9.93
C TYR A 33 -11.71 -15.06 -11.20
N THR A 34 -12.38 -14.88 -12.33
CA THR A 34 -11.77 -14.70 -13.64
C THR A 34 -12.54 -13.65 -14.41
N SER A 35 -11.82 -12.84 -15.17
CA SER A 35 -12.42 -11.89 -16.10
C SER A 35 -13.36 -12.62 -17.07
N VAL A 36 -14.54 -12.06 -17.25
CA VAL A 36 -15.57 -12.65 -18.10
C VAL A 36 -15.40 -12.09 -19.51
N SER A 37 -15.27 -12.97 -20.51
CA SER A 37 -15.11 -12.54 -21.90
C SER A 37 -16.46 -12.30 -22.60
N ARG A 38 -17.49 -13.05 -22.19
CA ARG A 38 -18.85 -12.97 -22.75
C ARG A 38 -19.89 -12.90 -21.64
N TYR A 39 -20.95 -12.14 -21.90
CA TYR A 39 -22.04 -11.92 -20.94
C TYR A 39 -22.72 -13.22 -20.44
N ASP A 40 -22.74 -14.27 -21.26
CA ASP A 40 -23.41 -15.54 -20.96
C ASP A 40 -22.48 -16.60 -20.33
N ASP A 41 -21.19 -16.29 -20.11
CA ASP A 41 -20.24 -17.24 -19.54
C ASP A 41 -20.62 -17.55 -18.08
N VAL A 42 -20.70 -18.84 -17.75
CA VAL A 42 -20.84 -19.28 -16.36
C VAL A 42 -19.47 -19.20 -15.70
N VAL A 43 -19.32 -18.28 -14.77
CA VAL A 43 -18.06 -18.06 -14.05
C VAL A 43 -18.21 -18.34 -12.56
N CYS A 44 -17.20 -18.98 -11.99
CA CYS A 44 -17.09 -19.14 -10.54
C CYS A 44 -16.67 -17.80 -9.92
N GLY A 45 -17.14 -17.55 -8.71
CA GLY A 45 -16.83 -16.34 -7.96
C GLY A 45 -17.19 -16.47 -6.49
N VAL A 46 -17.11 -15.35 -5.79
CA VAL A 46 -17.43 -15.23 -4.37
C VAL A 46 -18.44 -14.11 -4.14
N LEU A 47 -19.29 -14.25 -3.13
CA LEU A 47 -20.16 -13.18 -2.65
C LEU A 47 -19.44 -12.43 -1.52
N LEU A 48 -19.25 -11.12 -1.68
CA LEU A 48 -18.63 -10.26 -0.67
C LEU A 48 -19.62 -9.19 -0.21
N SER A 49 -19.50 -8.77 1.05
CA SER A 49 -20.27 -7.62 1.53
C SER A 49 -19.78 -6.31 0.89
N PRO A 50 -20.61 -5.25 0.81
CA PRO A 50 -20.19 -3.94 0.31
C PRO A 50 -18.98 -3.34 1.03
N CYS A 51 -18.80 -3.63 2.31
CA CYS A 51 -17.65 -3.17 3.10
C CYS A 51 -16.34 -3.87 2.72
N GLU A 52 -16.42 -5.00 2.02
CA GLU A 52 -15.26 -5.78 1.61
C GLU A 52 -14.76 -5.43 0.22
N VAL A 53 -15.43 -4.53 -0.50
CA VAL A 53 -15.08 -4.11 -1.86
C VAL A 53 -14.98 -2.59 -1.96
N TYR A 54 -14.37 -2.10 -3.02
CA TYR A 54 -14.19 -0.68 -3.27
C TYR A 54 -14.30 -0.38 -4.76
N TRP A 55 -14.69 0.85 -5.09
CA TRP A 55 -14.91 1.23 -6.47
C TRP A 55 -13.60 1.35 -7.25
N ASP A 56 -12.66 2.18 -6.75
CA ASP A 56 -11.42 2.49 -7.46
C ASP A 56 -10.15 2.48 -6.58
N ASP A 57 -8.98 2.22 -7.20
CA ASP A 57 -7.64 2.42 -6.62
C ASP A 57 -6.83 3.40 -7.47
N SER A 58 -6.94 4.68 -7.12
CA SER A 58 -6.18 5.75 -7.78
C SER A 58 -4.64 5.63 -7.66
N THR A 59 -4.10 4.79 -6.78
CA THR A 59 -2.63 4.57 -6.70
C THR A 59 -2.13 3.58 -7.75
N GLY A 60 -3.02 2.72 -8.27
CA GLY A 60 -2.70 1.64 -9.21
C GLY A 60 -1.81 0.54 -8.61
N VAL A 61 -1.58 0.53 -7.30
CA VAL A 61 -0.74 -0.47 -6.64
C VAL A 61 -1.40 -1.84 -6.68
N VAL A 62 -2.74 -1.89 -6.58
CA VAL A 62 -3.51 -3.13 -6.65
C VAL A 62 -3.33 -3.80 -8.00
N ASP A 63 -3.38 -3.03 -9.09
CA ASP A 63 -3.25 -3.57 -10.44
C ASP A 63 -1.83 -4.05 -10.70
N GLN A 64 -0.80 -3.35 -10.20
CA GLN A 64 0.59 -3.81 -10.30
C GLN A 64 0.80 -5.18 -9.62
N VAL A 65 0.29 -5.38 -8.40
CA VAL A 65 0.42 -6.67 -7.71
C VAL A 65 -0.30 -7.78 -8.47
N LYS A 66 -1.48 -7.49 -9.07
CA LYS A 66 -2.20 -8.46 -9.91
C LYS A 66 -1.39 -8.85 -11.15
N GLU A 67 -0.90 -7.88 -11.90
CA GLU A 67 -0.18 -8.11 -13.16
C GLU A 67 1.04 -9.02 -12.95
N ILE A 68 1.83 -8.77 -11.90
CA ILE A 68 3.01 -9.56 -11.58
C ILE A 68 2.62 -10.98 -11.11
N GLY A 69 1.54 -11.07 -10.32
CA GLY A 69 0.98 -12.36 -9.88
C GLY A 69 0.50 -13.23 -11.04
N HIS A 70 -0.08 -12.63 -12.08
CA HIS A 70 -0.51 -13.34 -13.29
C HIS A 70 0.66 -13.87 -14.13
N GLN A 71 1.80 -13.17 -14.15
CA GLN A 71 2.99 -13.56 -14.92
C GLN A 71 3.76 -14.71 -14.26
N SER A 72 3.69 -14.86 -12.93
CA SER A 72 4.50 -15.84 -12.20
C SER A 72 3.96 -17.27 -12.18
N GLY A 73 2.83 -17.56 -12.84
CA GLY A 73 2.28 -18.92 -12.99
C GLY A 73 1.90 -19.64 -11.68
N SER A 74 1.99 -18.97 -10.54
CA SER A 74 1.77 -19.58 -9.22
C SER A 74 0.30 -19.92 -9.01
N THR A 75 0.01 -21.22 -8.90
CA THR A 75 -1.32 -21.78 -8.68
C THR A 75 -1.87 -21.50 -7.28
N LYS A 76 -1.08 -20.88 -6.38
CA LYS A 76 -1.58 -20.40 -5.10
C LYS A 76 -2.28 -19.06 -5.34
N ARG A 77 -3.54 -19.12 -5.80
CA ARG A 77 -4.53 -18.06 -5.60
C ARG A 77 -4.73 -17.91 -4.08
N ILE A 78 -3.77 -17.29 -3.40
CA ILE A 78 -4.03 -16.73 -2.08
C ILE A 78 -5.23 -15.81 -2.31
N HIS A 79 -6.30 -16.04 -1.56
CA HIS A 79 -7.50 -15.21 -1.53
C HIS A 79 -7.09 -13.76 -1.27
N SER A 80 -6.73 -13.07 -2.34
CA SER A 80 -5.96 -11.85 -2.25
C SER A 80 -6.92 -10.66 -2.10
N PRO A 81 -6.62 -9.69 -1.23
CA PRO A 81 -7.33 -8.42 -1.13
C PRO A 81 -7.47 -7.65 -2.46
N LEU A 82 -6.77 -8.09 -3.51
CA LEU A 82 -6.68 -7.42 -4.79
C LEU A 82 -7.94 -7.55 -5.66
N ASN A 83 -8.74 -8.62 -5.52
CA ASN A 83 -9.93 -8.84 -6.38
C ASN A 83 -11.19 -8.07 -5.93
N LYS A 84 -11.00 -6.92 -5.29
CA LYS A 84 -12.07 -6.15 -4.63
C LYS A 84 -12.41 -4.82 -5.33
N LEU A 85 -11.76 -4.57 -6.48
CA LEU A 85 -11.90 -3.36 -7.30
C LEU A 85 -13.07 -3.52 -8.29
N LEU A 86 -14.17 -2.80 -8.06
CA LEU A 86 -15.40 -2.97 -8.84
C LEU A 86 -15.36 -2.27 -10.20
N CYS A 87 -14.61 -1.19 -10.38
CA CYS A 87 -14.59 -0.44 -11.64
C CYS A 87 -14.17 -1.31 -12.84
N ASN A 88 -13.28 -2.28 -12.62
CA ASN A 88 -12.80 -3.22 -13.64
C ASN A 88 -13.78 -4.38 -13.91
N ILE A 89 -14.64 -4.72 -12.94
CA ILE A 89 -15.57 -5.85 -13.04
C ILE A 89 -16.92 -5.37 -13.60
N TYR A 90 -17.37 -4.20 -13.15
CA TYR A 90 -18.67 -3.64 -13.46
C TYR A 90 -18.55 -2.20 -13.98
N PRO A 91 -17.92 -2.00 -15.15
CA PRO A 91 -17.73 -0.68 -15.72
C PRO A 91 -19.10 0.00 -15.96
N GLY A 92 -19.20 1.28 -15.61
CA GLY A 92 -20.42 2.06 -15.78
C GLY A 92 -21.46 1.92 -14.66
N LEU A 93 -21.27 1.02 -13.69
CA LEU A 93 -22.18 0.83 -12.56
C LEU A 93 -21.77 1.57 -11.27
N ARG A 94 -20.92 2.60 -11.38
CA ARG A 94 -20.45 3.39 -10.23
C ARG A 94 -21.59 3.90 -9.36
N GLY A 95 -22.58 4.55 -9.98
CA GLY A 95 -23.71 5.13 -9.25
C GLY A 95 -24.49 4.07 -8.47
N PHE A 96 -24.67 2.89 -9.06
CA PHE A 96 -25.33 1.78 -8.39
C PHE A 96 -24.51 1.28 -7.18
N PHE A 97 -23.23 0.96 -7.36
CA PHE A 97 -22.44 0.39 -6.26
C PHE A 97 -22.11 1.40 -5.17
N VAL A 98 -21.68 2.60 -5.53
CA VAL A 98 -21.27 3.61 -4.54
C VAL A 98 -22.49 4.25 -3.88
N ASN A 99 -23.46 4.73 -4.65
CA ASN A 99 -24.55 5.52 -4.10
C ASN A 99 -25.67 4.63 -3.52
N GLU A 100 -26.01 3.53 -4.20
CA GLU A 100 -27.15 2.69 -3.79
C GLU A 100 -26.71 1.53 -2.87
N CYS A 101 -25.57 0.90 -3.13
CA CYS A 101 -25.08 -0.23 -2.32
C CYS A 101 -24.11 0.18 -1.20
N GLY A 102 -23.73 1.46 -1.10
CA GLY A 102 -22.84 1.97 -0.06
C GLY A 102 -21.41 1.45 -0.14
N VAL A 103 -20.96 1.04 -1.33
CA VAL A 103 -19.55 0.64 -1.56
C VAL A 103 -18.66 1.87 -1.42
N HIS A 104 -17.52 1.70 -0.74
CA HIS A 104 -16.55 2.78 -0.62
C HIS A 104 -15.98 3.17 -1.98
N GLU A 105 -15.97 4.48 -2.24
CA GLU A 105 -15.41 5.06 -3.47
C GLU A 105 -13.94 4.68 -3.67
N ALA A 106 -13.17 4.75 -2.58
CA ALA A 106 -11.75 4.47 -2.56
C ALA A 106 -11.42 3.46 -1.45
N LEU A 107 -10.30 2.77 -1.63
CA LEU A 107 -9.77 1.87 -0.62
C LEU A 107 -9.49 2.62 0.70
N PRO A 108 -9.85 2.07 1.88
CA PRO A 108 -9.49 2.66 3.16
C PRO A 108 -7.97 2.81 3.30
N LEU A 109 -7.50 3.98 3.73
CA LEU A 109 -6.08 4.36 3.69
C LEU A 109 -5.16 3.39 4.43
N ARG A 110 -5.57 2.90 5.61
CA ARG A 110 -4.78 1.92 6.37
C ARG A 110 -4.58 0.58 5.65
N SER A 111 -5.48 0.22 4.73
CA SER A 111 -5.44 -1.07 4.02
C SER A 111 -4.27 -1.15 3.04
N TYR A 112 -3.75 0.00 2.58
CA TYR A 112 -2.61 0.03 1.67
C TYR A 112 -1.37 -0.65 2.26
N ILE A 113 -1.18 -0.69 3.58
CA ILE A 113 0.01 -1.33 4.18
C ILE A 113 0.11 -2.82 3.82
N HIS A 114 -1.02 -3.53 3.77
CA HIS A 114 -1.03 -4.94 3.39
C HIS A 114 -0.84 -5.13 1.89
N ILE A 115 -1.28 -4.17 1.07
CA ILE A 115 -1.04 -4.23 -0.37
C ILE A 115 0.43 -3.95 -0.66
N LEU A 116 1.06 -3.00 0.04
CA LEU A 116 2.51 -2.78 -0.03
C LEU A 116 3.29 -4.02 0.43
N GLN A 117 2.82 -4.72 1.47
CA GLN A 117 3.41 -5.98 1.90
C GLN A 117 3.31 -7.06 0.82
N GLN A 118 2.19 -7.15 0.10
CA GLN A 118 2.09 -8.09 -1.02
C GLN A 118 3.01 -7.68 -2.17
N LEU A 119 3.04 -6.39 -2.51
CA LEU A 119 3.92 -5.83 -3.53
C LEU A 119 5.38 -6.19 -3.26
N SER A 120 5.86 -6.02 -2.03
CA SER A 120 7.25 -6.31 -1.69
C SER A 120 7.64 -7.78 -1.81
N THR A 121 6.67 -8.70 -1.79
CA THR A 121 6.93 -10.14 -2.02
C THR A 121 7.02 -10.52 -3.50
N VAL A 122 6.51 -9.68 -4.41
CA VAL A 122 6.41 -10.01 -5.84
C VAL A 122 7.24 -9.11 -6.75
N SER A 123 7.71 -7.95 -6.27
CA SER A 123 8.46 -6.98 -7.07
C SER A 123 9.77 -6.54 -6.42
N LEU A 124 10.71 -6.06 -7.23
CA LEU A 124 11.86 -5.33 -6.72
C LEU A 124 11.45 -3.90 -6.31
N PRO A 125 12.11 -3.28 -5.32
CA PRO A 125 11.90 -1.89 -4.93
C PRO A 125 11.90 -0.91 -6.10
N SER A 126 12.89 -1.01 -6.99
CA SER A 126 13.05 -0.16 -8.17
C SER A 126 11.85 -0.22 -9.13
N GLN A 127 11.17 -1.37 -9.20
CA GLN A 127 9.97 -1.57 -10.03
C GLN A 127 8.69 -1.05 -9.35
N ALA A 128 8.71 -0.89 -8.04
CA ALA A 128 7.56 -0.54 -7.22
C ALA A 128 7.63 0.87 -6.61
N ALA A 129 8.78 1.52 -6.67
CA ALA A 129 9.08 2.78 -6.00
C ALA A 129 8.00 3.85 -6.23
N ASP A 130 7.59 4.04 -7.48
CA ASP A 130 6.54 5.01 -7.84
C ASP A 130 5.19 4.67 -7.20
N ARG A 131 4.83 3.38 -7.10
CA ARG A 131 3.56 2.95 -6.50
C ARG A 131 3.57 3.07 -4.98
N VAL A 132 4.67 2.64 -4.34
CA VAL A 132 4.87 2.88 -2.91
C VAL A 132 4.74 4.36 -2.63
N LEU A 133 5.32 5.18 -3.51
CA LEU A 133 5.24 6.60 -3.35
C LEU A 133 3.82 7.16 -3.44
N GLN A 134 3.04 6.74 -4.45
CA GLN A 134 1.63 7.15 -4.55
C GLN A 134 0.83 6.80 -3.29
N VAL A 135 1.11 5.66 -2.67
CA VAL A 135 0.51 5.27 -1.39
C VAL A 135 0.93 6.23 -0.27
N PHE A 136 2.22 6.57 -0.16
CA PHE A 136 2.71 7.52 0.83
C PHE A 136 2.09 8.91 0.64
N LEU A 137 1.91 9.36 -0.60
CA LEU A 137 1.19 10.60 -0.91
C LEU A 137 -0.27 10.54 -0.45
N LYS A 138 -0.95 9.42 -0.68
CA LYS A 138 -2.33 9.22 -0.18
C LYS A 138 -2.39 9.26 1.34
N TRP A 139 -1.42 8.68 2.03
CA TRP A 139 -1.34 8.79 3.48
C TRP A 139 -1.08 10.22 3.93
N ALA A 140 -0.17 10.95 3.28
CA ALA A 140 0.09 12.35 3.60
C ALA A 140 -1.16 13.23 3.39
N ASP A 141 -1.85 13.05 2.27
CA ASP A 141 -3.10 13.77 1.99
C ASP A 141 -4.20 13.40 2.99
N GLY A 142 -4.32 12.11 3.32
CA GLY A 142 -5.27 11.64 4.32
C GLY A 142 -4.99 12.14 5.73
N LEU A 143 -3.72 12.29 6.09
CA LEU A 143 -3.30 12.92 7.34
C LEU A 143 -3.69 14.40 7.36
N ASN A 144 -3.41 15.13 6.27
CA ASN A 144 -3.74 16.55 6.16
C ASN A 144 -5.24 16.82 6.13
N SER A 145 -6.03 15.93 5.55
CA SER A 145 -7.50 16.06 5.47
C SER A 145 -8.23 15.48 6.69
N GLY A 146 -7.52 14.88 7.65
CA GLY A 146 -8.11 14.21 8.81
C GLY A 146 -8.83 12.89 8.49
N LEU A 147 -8.57 12.29 7.32
CA LEU A 147 -9.10 10.98 6.94
C LEU A 147 -8.33 9.83 7.61
N LEU A 148 -7.05 10.03 7.93
CA LEU A 148 -6.29 9.12 8.80
C LEU A 148 -6.50 9.54 10.26
N THR A 149 -7.07 8.63 11.05
CA THR A 149 -7.20 8.86 12.50
C THR A 149 -5.88 8.60 13.23
N ILE A 150 -5.81 8.98 14.50
CA ILE A 150 -4.66 8.68 15.36
C ILE A 150 -4.49 7.16 15.52
N GLU A 151 -5.57 6.39 15.60
CA GLU A 151 -5.47 4.93 15.64
C GLU A 151 -4.90 4.37 14.34
N ASP A 152 -5.32 4.89 13.18
CA ASP A 152 -4.80 4.44 11.89
C ASP A 152 -3.31 4.76 11.74
N VAL A 153 -2.87 5.96 12.17
CA VAL A 153 -1.45 6.34 12.17
C VAL A 153 -0.64 5.42 13.09
N THR A 154 -1.15 5.16 14.30
CA THR A 154 -0.49 4.26 15.25
C THR A 154 -0.36 2.86 14.68
N TYR A 155 -1.43 2.36 14.05
CA TYR A 155 -1.44 1.08 13.36
C TYR A 155 -0.41 1.00 12.23
N LEU A 156 -0.34 2.02 11.36
CA LEU A 156 0.62 2.08 10.26
C LEU A 156 2.06 2.06 10.79
N LYS A 157 2.34 2.84 11.83
CA LYS A 157 3.64 2.88 12.50
C LYS A 157 4.03 1.51 13.07
N GLU A 158 3.13 0.87 13.83
CA GLU A 158 3.36 -0.47 14.37
C GLU A 158 3.62 -1.51 13.27
N CYS A 159 2.93 -1.40 12.12
CA CYS A 159 3.20 -2.28 10.99
C CYS A 159 4.58 -2.01 10.38
N LEU A 160 4.92 -0.76 10.11
CA LEU A 160 6.23 -0.40 9.54
C LEU A 160 7.40 -0.77 10.44
N SER A 161 7.22 -0.83 11.76
CA SER A 161 8.25 -1.25 12.72
C SER A 161 8.41 -2.76 12.87
N LYS A 162 7.57 -3.58 12.22
CA LYS A 162 7.66 -5.05 12.29
C LYS A 162 8.64 -5.58 11.26
N LEU A 163 9.40 -6.60 11.67
CA LEU A 163 10.35 -7.30 10.81
C LEU A 163 9.65 -7.92 9.58
N GLU A 164 8.41 -8.37 9.76
CA GLU A 164 7.59 -9.04 8.74
C GLU A 164 6.95 -8.08 7.71
N PHE A 165 7.20 -6.77 7.84
CA PHE A 165 6.67 -5.74 6.94
C PHE A 165 7.80 -4.95 6.25
N PRO A 166 8.71 -5.60 5.50
CA PRO A 166 9.66 -4.87 4.68
C PRO A 166 8.92 -4.33 3.44
N VAL A 167 8.47 -3.08 3.52
CA VAL A 167 7.66 -2.40 2.48
C VAL A 167 8.27 -1.09 2.00
N LEU A 168 9.41 -0.72 2.57
CA LEU A 168 10.11 0.52 2.24
C LEU A 168 11.16 0.24 1.17
N PRO A 169 11.04 0.83 -0.02
CA PRO A 169 12.01 0.65 -1.09
C PRO A 169 13.30 1.41 -0.79
N THR A 170 14.47 0.78 -0.96
CA THR A 170 15.78 1.43 -0.75
C THR A 170 16.56 1.63 -2.04
N VAL A 171 17.54 2.55 -2.02
CA VAL A 171 18.48 2.83 -3.13
C VAL A 171 19.29 1.59 -3.53
N GLN A 172 19.51 0.66 -2.61
CA GLN A 172 20.19 -0.62 -2.90
C GLN A 172 19.28 -1.67 -3.54
N ASP A 173 18.07 -1.28 -3.95
CA ASP A 173 17.04 -2.17 -4.48
C ASP A 173 16.68 -3.32 -3.52
N LYS A 174 16.66 -3.00 -2.21
CA LYS A 174 16.22 -3.90 -1.13
C LYS A 174 14.96 -3.37 -0.45
N TRP A 175 14.14 -4.28 0.05
CA TRP A 175 13.00 -3.91 0.89
C TRP A 175 13.45 -3.79 2.34
N ALA A 176 13.10 -2.69 2.98
CA ALA A 176 13.39 -2.43 4.39
C ALA A 176 12.10 -2.23 5.20
N SER A 177 12.22 -2.39 6.52
CA SER A 177 11.23 -1.96 7.50
C SER A 177 11.91 -1.02 8.49
N LEU A 178 11.14 -0.38 9.36
CA LEU A 178 11.65 0.42 10.47
C LEU A 178 12.05 -0.43 11.68
N HIS A 179 12.02 -1.76 11.55
CA HIS A 179 12.52 -2.65 12.59
C HIS A 179 14.03 -2.48 12.77
N SER A 180 14.49 -2.44 14.02
CA SER A 180 15.90 -2.19 14.38
C SER A 180 16.95 -3.09 13.72
N SER A 181 16.56 -4.27 13.22
CA SER A 181 17.45 -5.19 12.50
C SER A 181 17.85 -4.70 11.10
N PHE A 182 17.09 -3.79 10.49
CA PHE A 182 17.38 -3.22 9.18
C PHE A 182 18.33 -2.02 9.27
N GLY A 183 18.85 -1.69 10.45
CA GLY A 183 19.66 -0.50 10.65
C GLY A 183 18.83 0.77 10.57
N LEU A 184 19.47 1.88 10.18
CA LEU A 184 18.81 3.17 10.08
C LEU A 184 18.24 3.37 8.67
N VAL A 185 16.91 3.45 8.57
CA VAL A 185 16.21 3.78 7.32
C VAL A 185 15.94 5.27 7.26
N CYS A 186 16.45 5.93 6.21
CA CYS A 186 16.43 7.37 6.08
C CYS A 186 15.79 7.85 4.78
N TRP A 187 15.03 8.93 4.91
CA TRP A 187 14.67 9.77 3.77
C TRP A 187 15.73 10.87 3.61
N CYS A 188 16.25 11.01 2.39
CA CYS A 188 17.21 12.06 2.02
C CYS A 188 16.71 12.74 0.74
N ASP A 189 16.84 14.06 0.68
CA ASP A 189 16.49 14.91 -0.46
C ASP A 189 17.71 15.38 -1.26
N ASP A 190 18.92 15.07 -0.78
CA ASP A 190 20.20 15.42 -1.39
C ASP A 190 20.84 14.19 -2.07
N GLU A 191 20.94 14.24 -3.40
CA GLU A 191 21.49 13.14 -4.21
C GLU A 191 23.01 12.94 -4.03
N GLU A 192 23.75 14.01 -3.69
CA GLU A 192 25.19 13.90 -3.42
C GLU A 192 25.42 13.11 -2.13
N LEU A 193 24.66 13.42 -1.06
CA LEU A 193 24.73 12.71 0.22
C LEU A 193 24.27 11.26 0.10
N LYS A 194 23.17 11.00 -0.63
CA LYS A 194 22.76 9.62 -0.94
C LYS A 194 23.91 8.87 -1.61
N THR A 195 24.56 9.48 -2.59
CA THR A 195 25.65 8.84 -3.34
C THR A 195 26.89 8.59 -2.47
N GLU A 196 27.22 9.50 -1.56
CA GLU A 196 28.35 9.36 -0.64
C GLU A 196 28.14 8.20 0.34
N PHE A 197 26.92 8.04 0.88
CA PHE A 197 26.63 7.10 1.95
C PHE A 197 25.87 5.84 1.52
N LYS A 198 25.56 5.66 0.23
CA LYS A 198 24.77 4.52 -0.29
C LYS A 198 25.28 3.13 0.10
N HIS A 199 26.59 3.00 0.38
CA HIS A 199 27.26 1.74 0.68
C HIS A 199 27.60 1.57 2.17
N SER A 200 27.01 2.39 3.05
CA SER A 200 27.20 2.26 4.49
C SER A 200 26.39 1.08 5.04
N ASP A 201 27.04 0.14 5.72
CA ASP A 201 26.46 -1.15 6.14
C ASP A 201 25.25 -1.04 7.09
N ASN A 202 25.07 0.10 7.76
CA ASN A 202 24.00 0.33 8.75
C ASN A 202 23.00 1.42 8.33
N LEU A 203 23.06 1.89 7.08
CA LEU A 203 22.26 3.01 6.60
C LEU A 203 21.61 2.65 5.26
N ASP A 204 20.28 2.63 5.26
CA ASP A 204 19.49 2.44 4.06
C ASP A 204 18.75 3.74 3.72
N PHE A 205 18.96 4.22 2.50
CA PHE A 205 18.22 5.37 1.98
C PHE A 205 17.00 4.91 1.22
N LEU A 206 15.86 5.55 1.49
CA LEU A 206 14.62 5.33 0.76
C LEU A 206 14.73 5.80 -0.69
N TYR A 207 14.10 5.04 -1.59
CA TYR A 207 14.04 5.33 -3.02
C TYR A 207 12.60 5.32 -3.51
N PHE A 208 12.12 6.47 -4.00
CA PHE A 208 10.76 6.65 -4.52
C PHE A 208 10.71 7.02 -6.01
N GLY A 209 11.75 6.66 -6.77
CA GLY A 209 11.84 7.01 -8.19
C GLY A 209 12.45 8.39 -8.44
N GLU A 210 12.52 8.77 -9.72
CA GLU A 210 12.97 10.10 -10.15
C GLU A 210 11.78 11.06 -10.15
N LEU A 211 11.89 12.15 -9.38
CA LEU A 211 10.88 13.21 -9.31
C LEU A 211 11.34 14.43 -10.12
N THR A 212 10.41 15.13 -10.75
CA THR A 212 10.72 16.42 -11.37
C THR A 212 10.95 17.49 -10.29
N GLU A 213 11.83 18.47 -10.53
CA GLU A 213 12.22 19.49 -9.52
C GLU A 213 11.01 20.24 -8.92
N VAL A 214 10.00 20.56 -9.74
CA VAL A 214 8.81 21.31 -9.31
C VAL A 214 7.85 20.45 -8.48
N ASP A 215 7.72 19.18 -8.84
CA ASP A 215 6.92 18.22 -8.06
C ASP A 215 7.64 17.91 -6.74
N GLN A 216 8.97 17.83 -6.76
CA GLN A 216 9.83 17.51 -5.63
C GLN A 216 9.57 18.45 -4.44
N GLU A 217 9.53 19.77 -4.61
CA GLU A 217 9.42 20.68 -3.44
C GLU A 217 8.07 20.57 -2.70
N LYS A 218 6.93 20.58 -3.42
CA LYS A 218 5.60 20.41 -2.82
C LYS A 218 5.42 19.03 -2.19
N PHE A 219 6.05 18.04 -2.80
CA PHE A 219 6.06 16.67 -2.39
C PHE A 219 6.90 16.43 -1.12
N GLN A 220 8.08 17.05 -1.04
CA GLN A 220 8.98 16.97 0.10
C GLN A 220 8.29 17.47 1.38
N GLN A 221 7.55 18.57 1.30
CA GLN A 221 6.83 19.11 2.47
C GLN A 221 5.76 18.14 2.97
N LYS A 222 4.95 17.58 2.07
CA LYS A 222 3.90 16.61 2.43
C LYS A 222 4.47 15.34 3.03
N LEU A 223 5.50 14.77 2.40
CA LEU A 223 6.14 13.56 2.90
C LEU A 223 6.89 13.81 4.20
N SER A 224 7.59 14.94 4.36
CA SER A 224 8.35 15.22 5.60
C SER A 224 7.46 15.17 6.84
N ILE A 225 6.23 15.70 6.76
CA ILE A 225 5.25 15.63 7.85
C ILE A 225 4.88 14.16 8.12
N LEU A 226 4.50 13.41 7.08
CA LEU A 226 4.15 12.00 7.21
C LEU A 226 5.30 11.17 7.80
N MET A 227 6.52 11.35 7.30
CA MET A 227 7.72 10.63 7.76
C MET A 227 7.95 10.87 9.26
N LYS A 228 7.87 12.14 9.71
CA LYS A 228 7.97 12.48 11.13
C LYS A 228 6.85 11.84 11.96
N THR A 229 5.63 11.83 11.44
CA THR A 229 4.47 11.22 12.11
C THR A 229 4.59 9.70 12.22
N LEU A 230 5.25 9.04 11.26
CA LEU A 230 5.48 7.59 11.23
C LEU A 230 6.80 7.17 11.91
N ASP A 231 7.50 8.09 12.60
CA ASP A 231 8.85 7.90 13.18
C ASP A 231 9.93 7.46 12.15
N ILE A 232 9.73 7.77 10.87
CA ILE A 232 10.77 7.59 9.86
C ILE A 232 11.79 8.71 10.05
N SER A 233 13.06 8.33 10.21
CA SER A 233 14.14 9.29 10.42
C SER A 233 14.31 10.16 9.19
N VAL A 234 13.93 11.43 9.32
CA VAL A 234 14.20 12.47 8.33
C VAL A 234 15.57 13.06 8.65
N ILE A 235 16.50 13.04 7.71
CA ILE A 235 17.78 13.74 7.84
C ILE A 235 17.62 15.14 7.21
N PRO A 236 17.59 16.23 7.99
CA PRO A 236 17.54 17.58 7.41
C PRO A 236 18.92 18.01 6.86
N PHE A 237 18.90 18.77 5.76
CA PHE A 237 19.99 19.41 4.98
C PHE A 237 21.16 20.10 5.74
N TYR A 238 21.15 20.18 7.08
CA TYR A 238 22.14 20.94 7.85
C TYR A 238 23.09 20.08 8.71
N LEU A 239 22.94 18.76 8.71
CA LEU A 239 23.74 17.84 9.53
C LEU A 239 24.91 17.20 8.80
N ASN A 240 26.08 17.78 9.06
CA ASN A 240 27.40 17.28 8.73
C ASN A 240 27.57 15.80 9.13
N CYS A 241 27.77 14.92 8.15
CA CYS A 241 27.92 13.46 8.28
C CYS A 241 29.19 13.00 9.03
N ARG A 242 29.94 13.92 9.65
CA ARG A 242 31.17 13.62 10.41
C ARG A 242 30.93 12.76 11.65
N MET A 243 29.69 12.65 12.14
CA MET A 243 29.32 11.91 13.35
C MET A 243 28.84 10.47 13.10
N LEU A 244 28.53 10.07 11.85
CA LEU A 244 28.03 8.72 11.54
C LEU A 244 29.06 7.61 11.80
N ARG A 245 30.35 7.94 11.95
CA ARG A 245 31.41 6.96 12.23
C ARG A 245 31.46 6.45 13.69
N ASN A 246 30.77 7.07 14.65
CA ASN A 246 31.06 6.86 16.08
C ASN A 246 29.89 6.43 17.00
N SER A 247 28.68 6.18 16.50
CA SER A 247 27.52 5.98 17.39
C SER A 247 26.83 4.64 17.20
N ASN A 248 27.05 3.72 18.14
CA ASN A 248 26.43 2.39 18.22
C ASN A 248 25.08 2.40 18.98
N ILE A 249 24.40 3.54 19.10
CA ILE A 249 23.13 3.66 19.84
C ILE A 249 22.22 4.64 19.11
N GLY A 250 20.95 4.27 18.96
CA GLY A 250 19.95 4.99 18.20
C GLY A 250 19.49 6.33 18.79
N VAL A 251 19.03 7.15 17.83
CA VAL A 251 18.09 8.28 17.92
C VAL A 251 18.68 9.69 18.14
N ILE A 252 18.16 10.60 17.30
CA ILE A 252 18.21 12.07 17.21
C ILE A 252 19.46 12.66 16.52
N MET A 253 19.32 12.90 15.20
CA MET A 253 20.22 13.77 14.44
C MET A 253 19.64 15.20 14.34
N THR A 254 20.23 16.14 15.08
CA THR A 254 20.06 17.60 14.89
C THR A 254 21.42 18.30 14.86
N CYS A 255 21.72 19.05 13.81
CA CYS A 255 22.87 19.94 13.68
C CYS A 255 22.51 20.97 12.61
N THR A 256 22.69 22.22 12.99
CA THR A 256 22.57 23.41 12.19
C THR A 256 23.94 23.70 11.59
N ARG A 257 24.01 24.15 10.33
CA ARG A 257 25.23 24.75 9.78
C ARG A 257 25.16 26.24 10.10
N THR A 258 25.71 26.63 11.24
CA THR A 258 26.15 28.02 11.42
C THR A 258 27.37 28.23 10.54
N GLY A 259 27.33 29.27 9.71
CA GLY A 259 28.41 29.57 8.80
C GLY A 259 28.28 30.96 8.17
N GLN A 260 28.39 32.00 9.00
CA GLN A 260 29.06 33.24 8.59
C GLN A 260 30.09 33.58 9.68
N LEU A 261 31.34 33.71 9.24
CA LEU A 261 32.40 34.49 9.90
C LEU A 261 32.07 35.98 9.76
#